data_AF-A0A929SL72-F1
#
_entry.id   AF-A0A929SL72-F1
#
_cell.length_a   1.000
_cell.length_b   1.000
_cell.length_c   1.000
_cell.angle_alpha   90.00
_cell.angle_beta   90.00
_cell.angle_gamma   90.00
#
_symmetry.space_group_name_H-M   'P 1'
#
loop_
_entity.id
_entity.type
_entity.pdbx_description
1 polymer ?
#
loop_
_entity_poly.entity_id
_entity_poly.type
_entity_poly.pdbx_seq_one_letter_code
_entity_poly.pdbx_strand_id
1 'polypeptide(L)'
;AHHTPILKAEEIKLNYGALLDTAKTNELVEIPPINDDGKTQEVSLDVISKVIYARIEETLMILAKMLEDSGYKSSIAAGVVLTGGMTKFEGIKEFADVFFKNMPVRIAKPKEMEGLYEILRDPANSCAIGLCMYGAGYFTPYEIDSEKKMRYKDEVVVKNKNLKDIAIQNDSGTKSVEELDKKIFKGTTLDDSYIDDLRIDDDRTLKDELNEDLNDKKEKKPSFFSVLWNKITQLF
;
A
#
# COMPACT_ATOMS: atom_id res chain seq x y z
N ALA A 1 4.07 -13.55 -22.27
CA ALA A 1 3.80 -13.54 -20.82
C ALA A 1 3.76 -14.98 -20.34
N HIS A 2 4.47 -15.31 -19.26
CA HIS A 2 4.42 -16.65 -18.69
C HIS A 2 3.23 -16.74 -17.74
N HIS A 3 2.15 -17.36 -18.22
CA HIS A 3 0.93 -17.53 -17.44
C HIS A 3 1.17 -18.63 -16.40
N THR A 4 1.33 -18.27 -15.13
CA THR A 4 1.44 -19.22 -14.00
C THR A 4 0.54 -18.74 -12.85
N PRO A 5 -0.04 -19.66 -12.04
CA PRO A 5 -0.81 -19.30 -10.85
C PRO A 5 -0.03 -18.40 -9.88
N ILE A 6 -0.74 -17.44 -9.25
CA ILE A 6 -0.16 -16.41 -8.38
C ILE A 6 0.68 -17.01 -7.25
N LEU A 7 0.21 -18.10 -6.61
CA LEU A 7 0.93 -18.76 -5.53
C LEU A 7 2.30 -19.31 -5.99
N LYS A 8 2.38 -19.87 -7.20
CA LYS A 8 3.65 -20.35 -7.77
C LYS A 8 4.55 -19.18 -8.17
N ALA A 9 3.99 -18.11 -8.73
CA ALA A 9 4.75 -16.89 -9.03
C ALA A 9 5.39 -16.29 -7.76
N GLU A 10 4.66 -16.28 -6.65
CA GLU A 10 5.16 -15.81 -5.35
C GLU A 10 6.27 -16.72 -4.80
N GLU A 11 6.09 -18.04 -4.84
CA GLU A 11 7.11 -19.03 -4.44
C GLU A 11 8.42 -18.83 -5.24
N ILE A 12 8.31 -18.68 -6.56
CA ILE A 12 9.45 -18.44 -7.45
C ILE A 12 10.14 -17.12 -7.12
N LYS A 13 9.36 -16.05 -6.91
CA LYS A 13 9.88 -14.72 -6.54
C LYS A 13 10.63 -14.76 -5.21
N LEU A 14 10.17 -15.54 -4.23
CA LEU A 14 10.81 -15.69 -2.93
C LEU A 14 12.06 -16.57 -2.98
N ASN A 15 12.08 -17.62 -3.80
CA ASN A 15 13.21 -18.57 -3.88
C ASN A 15 14.34 -18.10 -4.80
N TYR A 16 14.03 -17.33 -5.85
CA TYR A 16 14.97 -16.96 -6.91
C TYR A 16 15.10 -15.44 -7.12
N GLY A 17 14.45 -14.62 -6.29
CA GLY A 17 14.53 -13.16 -6.32
C GLY A 17 15.83 -12.60 -5.74
N ALA A 18 16.91 -12.62 -6.51
CA ALA A 18 18.16 -11.92 -6.21
C ALA A 18 18.48 -10.90 -7.30
N LEU A 19 18.92 -9.68 -6.92
CA LEU A 19 19.16 -8.59 -7.86
C LEU A 19 20.62 -8.46 -8.32
N LEU A 20 21.54 -9.11 -7.59
CA LEU A 20 22.98 -9.06 -7.83
C LEU A 20 23.60 -10.43 -8.17
N ASP A 21 22.86 -11.53 -7.99
CA ASP A 21 23.36 -12.88 -8.27
C ASP A 21 23.09 -13.30 -9.72
N THR A 22 24.11 -13.19 -10.57
CA THR A 22 24.10 -13.73 -11.94
C THR A 22 24.56 -15.18 -12.05
N ALA A 23 24.85 -15.89 -10.94
CA ALA A 23 25.40 -17.25 -11.01
C ALA A 23 24.39 -18.32 -11.48
N LYS A 24 23.07 -18.05 -11.37
CA LYS A 24 22.00 -19.03 -11.64
C LYS A 24 21.31 -18.89 -13.00
N THR A 25 21.87 -18.12 -13.95
CA THR A 25 21.19 -17.75 -15.22
C THR A 25 20.79 -18.95 -16.10
N ASN A 26 21.48 -20.08 -15.98
CA ASN A 26 21.20 -21.31 -16.74
C ASN A 26 20.26 -22.30 -16.03
N GLU A 27 19.75 -21.98 -14.84
CA GLU A 27 18.78 -22.83 -14.14
C GLU A 27 17.40 -22.75 -14.83
N LEU A 28 16.72 -23.88 -14.95
CA LEU A 28 15.35 -23.98 -15.48
C LEU A 28 14.40 -24.24 -14.31
N VAL A 29 13.28 -23.51 -14.29
CA VAL A 29 12.23 -23.66 -13.28
C VAL A 29 10.96 -24.15 -13.97
N GLU A 30 10.43 -25.28 -13.49
CA GLU A 30 9.11 -25.77 -13.91
C GLU A 30 7.99 -24.93 -13.29
N ILE A 31 7.10 -24.41 -14.15
CA ILE A 31 5.93 -23.64 -13.74
C ILE A 31 4.66 -24.24 -14.37
N PRO A 32 3.54 -24.38 -13.64
CA PRO A 32 2.28 -24.82 -14.22
C PRO A 32 1.59 -23.66 -14.95
N PRO A 33 0.94 -23.89 -16.11
CA PRO A 33 0.08 -22.93 -16.77
C PRO A 33 -1.19 -22.68 -15.96
N ILE A 34 -1.86 -21.54 -16.18
CA ILE A 34 -3.09 -21.19 -15.45
C ILE A 34 -4.29 -22.09 -15.85
N ASN A 35 -4.27 -22.67 -17.06
CA ASN A 35 -5.43 -23.32 -17.70
C ASN A 35 -5.18 -24.79 -18.17
N ASP A 36 -4.14 -25.48 -17.70
CA ASP A 36 -3.90 -26.90 -18.06
C ASP A 36 -3.36 -27.68 -16.86
N ASP A 37 -4.17 -28.61 -16.37
CA ASP A 37 -4.09 -29.24 -15.04
C ASP A 37 -2.91 -30.22 -14.88
N GLY A 38 -2.13 -30.49 -15.95
CA GLY A 38 -1.13 -31.57 -15.95
C GLY A 38 0.12 -31.37 -16.81
N LYS A 39 0.34 -30.20 -17.43
CA LYS A 39 1.58 -29.92 -18.19
C LYS A 39 2.37 -28.80 -17.54
N THR A 40 3.56 -29.07 -17.01
CA THR A 40 4.50 -28.01 -16.64
C THR A 40 5.19 -27.44 -17.89
N GLN A 41 5.55 -26.16 -17.83
CA GLN A 41 6.45 -25.53 -18.80
C GLN A 41 7.75 -25.16 -18.09
N GLU A 42 8.90 -25.44 -18.71
CA GLU A 42 10.20 -25.00 -18.22
C GLU A 42 10.44 -23.54 -18.64
N VAL A 43 10.87 -22.70 -17.69
CA VAL A 43 11.28 -21.32 -17.96
C VAL A 43 12.64 -21.06 -17.34
N SER A 44 13.54 -20.42 -18.09
CA SER A 44 14.86 -20.03 -17.59
C SER A 44 14.74 -18.98 -16.48
N LEU A 45 15.53 -19.18 -15.42
CA LEU A 45 15.64 -18.26 -14.30
C LEU A 45 16.11 -16.87 -14.73
N ASP A 46 16.92 -16.75 -15.79
CA ASP A 46 17.31 -15.46 -16.38
C ASP A 46 16.09 -14.66 -16.88
N VAL A 47 15.10 -15.31 -17.52
CA VAL A 47 13.87 -14.65 -17.98
C VAL A 47 13.03 -14.16 -16.81
N ILE A 48 12.91 -14.99 -15.76
CA ILE A 48 12.17 -14.65 -14.53
C ILE A 48 12.85 -13.48 -13.81
N SER A 49 14.18 -13.53 -13.66
CA SER A 49 14.98 -12.50 -13.00
C SER A 49 14.91 -11.16 -13.74
N LYS A 50 14.91 -11.16 -15.08
CA LYS A 50 14.70 -9.97 -15.90
C LYS A 50 13.34 -9.31 -15.66
N VAL A 51 12.28 -10.10 -15.48
CA VAL A 51 10.94 -9.56 -15.15
C VAL A 51 10.92 -8.95 -13.75
N ILE A 52 11.53 -9.61 -12.77
CA ILE A 52 11.65 -9.11 -11.39
C ILE A 52 12.45 -7.80 -11.36
N TYR A 53 13.63 -7.80 -12.00
CA TYR A 53 14.52 -6.65 -12.12
C TYR A 53 13.80 -5.44 -12.73
N ALA A 54 13.18 -5.61 -13.91
CA ALA A 54 12.51 -4.52 -14.61
C ALA A 54 11.39 -3.89 -13.77
N ARG A 55 10.63 -4.69 -13.01
CA ARG A 55 9.57 -4.18 -12.12
C ARG A 55 10.11 -3.43 -10.90
N ILE A 56 11.25 -3.83 -10.36
CA ILE A 56 11.90 -3.14 -9.23
C ILE A 56 12.58 -1.86 -9.70
N GLU A 57 13.26 -1.90 -10.85
CA GLU A 57 13.81 -0.73 -11.54
C GLU A 57 12.73 0.32 -11.79
N GLU A 58 11.63 -0.06 -12.46
CA GLU A 58 10.49 0.83 -12.73
C GLU A 58 9.93 1.45 -11.43
N THR A 59 9.76 0.64 -10.38
CA THR A 59 9.27 1.11 -9.07
C THR A 59 10.22 2.15 -8.47
N LEU A 60 11.54 1.89 -8.46
CA LEU A 60 12.54 2.80 -7.91
C LEU A 60 12.69 4.07 -8.75
N MET A 61 12.57 3.97 -10.09
CA MET A 61 12.54 5.13 -10.99
C MET A 61 11.33 6.02 -10.74
N ILE A 62 10.14 5.44 -10.56
CA ILE A 62 8.91 6.19 -10.23
C ILE A 62 9.08 6.91 -8.89
N LEU A 63 9.57 6.23 -7.86
CA LEU A 63 9.81 6.82 -6.53
C LEU A 63 10.86 7.95 -6.58
N ALA A 64 11.97 7.75 -7.29
CA ALA A 64 13.01 8.76 -7.46
C ALA A 64 12.49 10.00 -8.22
N LYS A 65 11.64 9.80 -9.23
CA LYS A 65 10.99 10.88 -9.97
C LYS A 65 9.97 11.63 -9.09
N MET A 66 9.10 10.93 -8.37
CA MET A 66 8.15 11.56 -7.44
C MET A 66 8.86 12.42 -6.39
N LEU A 67 10.03 11.97 -5.92
CA LEU A 67 10.85 12.72 -4.97
C LEU A 67 11.46 14.00 -5.58
N GLU A 68 11.87 13.95 -6.84
CA GLU A 68 12.35 15.09 -7.61
C GLU A 68 11.22 16.10 -7.91
N ASP A 69 10.09 15.63 -8.43
CA ASP A 69 8.90 16.42 -8.73
C ASP A 69 8.31 17.09 -7.47
N SER A 70 8.53 16.51 -6.28
CA SER A 70 8.10 17.09 -5.00
C SER A 70 8.93 18.32 -4.55
N GLY A 71 10.11 18.55 -5.14
CA GLY A 71 11.04 19.60 -4.72
C GLY A 71 11.82 19.32 -3.43
N TYR A 72 11.49 18.29 -2.65
CA TYR A 72 12.16 18.00 -1.37
C TYR A 72 13.51 17.29 -1.49
N LYS A 73 13.91 16.84 -2.70
CA LYS A 73 15.17 16.12 -2.97
C LYS A 73 16.42 16.79 -2.38
N SER A 74 16.50 18.13 -2.42
CA SER A 74 17.62 18.90 -1.83
C SER A 74 17.52 19.13 -0.32
N SER A 75 16.37 18.87 0.29
CA SER A 75 16.08 19.12 1.70
C SER A 75 16.20 17.87 2.59
N ILE A 76 16.30 16.68 1.99
CA ILE A 76 16.31 15.39 2.71
C ILE A 76 17.73 15.00 3.10
N ALA A 77 18.27 15.67 4.11
CA ALA A 77 19.59 15.38 4.67
C ALA A 77 19.72 13.97 5.28
N ALA A 78 18.59 13.35 5.67
CA ALA A 78 18.56 12.03 6.31
C ALA A 78 18.51 10.84 5.30
N GLY A 79 18.53 11.11 3.99
CA GLY A 79 18.43 10.09 2.95
C GLY A 79 17.10 9.34 2.89
N VAL A 80 17.11 8.18 2.23
CA VAL A 80 15.93 7.38 1.93
C VAL A 80 15.83 6.18 2.87
N VAL A 81 14.61 5.90 3.35
CA VAL A 81 14.30 4.70 4.13
C VAL A 81 13.37 3.83 3.32
N LEU A 82 13.81 2.61 3.02
CA LEU A 82 12.96 1.57 2.44
C LEU A 82 12.48 0.62 3.54
N THR A 83 11.24 0.13 3.43
CA THR A 83 10.67 -0.87 4.33
C THR A 83 9.57 -1.66 3.59
N GLY A 84 8.92 -2.62 4.25
CA GLY A 84 7.96 -3.51 3.62
C GLY A 84 8.59 -4.76 2.98
N GLY A 85 7.76 -5.72 2.56
CA GLY A 85 8.23 -7.03 2.06
C GLY A 85 9.11 -6.96 0.81
N MET A 86 9.00 -5.90 0.00
CA MET A 86 9.87 -5.67 -1.17
C MET A 86 11.34 -5.49 -0.78
N THR A 87 11.63 -4.96 0.42
CA THR A 87 13.02 -4.81 0.89
C THR A 87 13.73 -6.10 1.28
N LYS A 88 13.08 -7.25 1.06
CA LYS A 88 13.65 -8.58 1.29
C LYS A 88 14.40 -9.14 0.07
N PHE A 89 14.29 -8.50 -1.10
CA PHE A 89 15.11 -8.85 -2.28
C PHE A 89 16.60 -8.69 -1.97
N GLU A 90 17.40 -9.70 -2.28
CA GLU A 90 18.85 -9.63 -2.09
C GLU A 90 19.46 -8.56 -3.00
N GLY A 91 20.29 -7.67 -2.43
CA GLY A 91 20.92 -6.56 -3.14
C GLY A 91 20.03 -5.33 -3.37
N ILE A 92 18.81 -5.27 -2.82
CA ILE A 92 17.87 -4.15 -3.04
C ILE A 92 18.39 -2.79 -2.54
N LYS A 93 19.24 -2.78 -1.50
CA LYS A 93 19.81 -1.53 -0.97
C LYS A 93 20.80 -0.95 -1.97
N GLU A 94 21.74 -1.77 -2.43
CA GLU A 94 22.77 -1.44 -3.41
C GLU A 94 22.14 -1.03 -4.74
N PHE A 95 21.06 -1.73 -5.13
CA PHE A 95 20.28 -1.38 -6.31
C PHE A 95 19.59 -0.01 -6.16
N ALA A 96 18.96 0.26 -5.01
CA ALA A 96 18.32 1.54 -4.73
C ALA A 96 19.29 2.73 -4.62
N ASP A 97 20.51 2.51 -4.10
CA ASP A 97 21.58 3.54 -4.03
C ASP A 97 21.93 4.11 -5.43
N VAL A 98 21.71 3.36 -6.52
CA VAL A 98 21.90 3.83 -7.91
C VAL A 98 20.86 4.87 -8.34
N PHE A 99 19.60 4.70 -7.92
CA PHE A 99 18.49 5.59 -8.26
C PHE A 99 18.46 6.84 -7.37
N PHE A 100 18.71 6.68 -6.08
CA PHE A 100 18.69 7.77 -5.09
C PHE A 100 20.05 8.49 -4.96
N LYS A 101 20.59 8.96 -6.10
CA LYS A 101 21.91 9.63 -6.17
C LYS A 101 22.06 10.73 -5.12
N ASN A 102 23.20 10.73 -4.43
CA ASN A 102 23.57 11.64 -3.34
C ASN A 102 22.69 11.55 -2.07
N MET A 103 21.87 10.51 -1.92
CA MET A 103 21.07 10.25 -0.72
C MET A 103 21.38 8.83 -0.20
N PRO A 104 21.77 8.65 1.07
CA PRO A 104 22.03 7.31 1.61
C PRO A 104 20.72 6.51 1.71
N VAL A 105 20.67 5.31 1.12
CA VAL A 105 19.54 4.39 1.28
C VAL A 105 19.79 3.43 2.45
N ARG A 106 18.77 3.24 3.30
CA ARG A 106 18.77 2.19 4.34
C ARG A 106 17.48 1.41 4.35
N ILE A 107 17.57 0.13 4.70
CA ILE A 107 16.42 -0.72 4.98
C ILE A 107 16.07 -0.57 6.46
N ALA A 108 14.83 -0.17 6.77
CA ALA A 108 14.33 -0.11 8.13
C ALA A 108 13.50 -1.35 8.49
N LYS A 109 13.71 -1.81 9.72
CA LYS A 109 12.86 -2.77 10.42
C LYS A 109 11.88 -2.05 11.35
N PRO A 110 10.80 -2.70 11.79
CA PRO A 110 9.91 -2.17 12.81
C PRO A 110 10.67 -1.84 14.10
N LYS A 111 10.22 -0.83 14.84
CA LYS A 111 10.85 -0.47 16.12
C LYS A 111 10.67 -1.61 17.13
N GLU A 112 11.74 -1.95 17.84
CA GLU A 112 11.68 -2.95 18.90
C GLU A 112 10.78 -2.49 20.06
N MET A 113 10.04 -3.45 20.60
CA MET A 113 9.10 -3.30 21.71
C MET A 113 9.23 -4.52 22.62
N GLU A 114 8.94 -4.36 23.91
CA GLU A 114 8.90 -5.48 24.85
C GLU A 114 7.82 -6.49 24.42
N GLY A 115 8.16 -7.78 24.43
CA GLY A 115 7.28 -8.85 23.93
C GLY A 115 7.19 -8.98 22.40
N LEU A 116 7.96 -8.20 21.62
CA LEU A 116 7.96 -8.30 20.15
C LEU A 116 8.66 -9.59 19.67
N TYR A 117 7.84 -10.56 19.23
CA TYR A 117 8.27 -11.81 18.60
C TYR A 117 9.16 -11.56 17.37
N GLU A 118 10.13 -12.45 17.13
CA GLU A 118 11.10 -12.32 16.02
C GLU A 118 10.45 -12.15 14.63
N ILE A 119 9.35 -12.87 14.37
CA ILE A 119 8.58 -12.78 13.12
C ILE A 119 8.11 -11.34 12.86
N LEU A 120 7.76 -10.61 13.92
CA LEU A 120 7.28 -9.23 13.85
C LEU A 120 8.41 -8.22 13.62
N ARG A 121 9.69 -8.62 13.63
CA ARG A 121 10.84 -7.75 13.29
C ARG A 121 11.15 -7.70 11.80
N ASP A 122 10.40 -8.43 10.97
CA ASP A 122 10.49 -8.37 9.51
C ASP A 122 10.03 -6.98 8.98
N PRO A 123 10.75 -6.35 8.02
CA PRO A 123 10.33 -5.11 7.37
C PRO A 123 8.90 -5.10 6.80
N ALA A 124 8.34 -6.27 6.44
CA ALA A 124 6.96 -6.41 6.02
C ALA A 124 5.95 -5.95 7.10
N ASN A 125 6.29 -6.09 8.38
CA ASN A 125 5.42 -5.76 9.51
C ASN A 125 5.48 -4.30 9.96
N SER A 126 6.33 -3.46 9.32
CA SER A 126 6.53 -2.06 9.73
C SER A 126 5.27 -1.21 9.70
N CYS A 127 4.36 -1.47 8.75
CA CYS A 127 3.08 -0.76 8.68
C CYS A 127 2.19 -1.10 9.89
N ALA A 128 1.95 -2.38 10.16
CA ALA A 128 1.11 -2.84 11.27
C ALA A 128 1.66 -2.35 12.63
N ILE A 129 2.97 -2.46 12.85
CA ILE A 129 3.61 -1.99 14.09
C ILE A 129 3.59 -0.47 14.18
N GLY A 130 3.79 0.25 13.08
CA GLY A 130 3.64 1.70 13.01
C GLY A 130 2.24 2.18 13.40
N LEU A 131 1.20 1.49 12.94
CA LEU A 131 -0.20 1.77 13.30
C LEU A 131 -0.49 1.47 14.78
N CYS A 132 0.00 0.36 15.32
CA CYS A 132 -0.10 0.04 16.75
C CYS A 132 0.61 1.09 17.62
N MET A 133 1.81 1.51 17.21
CA MET A 133 2.57 2.58 17.86
C MET A 133 1.81 3.92 17.83
N TYR A 134 1.30 4.32 16.66
CA TYR A 134 0.51 5.53 16.46
C TYR A 134 -0.72 5.54 17.38
N GLY A 135 -1.51 4.46 17.39
CA GLY A 135 -2.68 4.30 18.26
C GLY A 135 -2.35 4.25 19.76
N ALA A 136 -1.14 3.84 20.13
CA ALA A 136 -0.62 3.91 21.49
C ALA A 136 -0.06 5.30 21.89
N GLY A 137 -0.05 6.28 20.98
CA GLY A 137 0.41 7.65 21.23
C GLY A 137 1.87 7.92 20.84
N TYR A 138 2.54 7.00 20.13
CA TYR A 138 3.89 7.21 19.62
C TYR A 138 3.87 7.84 18.22
N PHE A 139 3.36 9.07 18.14
CA PHE A 139 3.36 9.90 16.93
C PHE A 139 4.23 11.15 17.10
N THR A 140 4.38 11.97 16.06
CA THR A 140 5.27 13.14 16.14
C THR A 140 4.62 14.28 16.92
N PRO A 141 5.37 15.17 17.62
CA PRO A 141 4.76 16.19 18.48
C PRO A 141 3.80 17.17 17.77
N TYR A 142 3.90 17.28 16.43
CA TYR A 142 3.01 18.04 15.56
C TYR A 142 2.90 17.33 14.21
N GLU A 143 1.68 17.00 13.79
CA GLU A 143 1.41 16.38 12.48
C GLU A 143 0.03 16.77 11.97
N ILE A 144 -0.21 16.53 10.68
CA ILE A 144 -1.52 16.70 10.04
C ILE A 144 -2.02 15.29 9.73
N ASP A 145 -3.17 14.92 10.29
CA ASP A 145 -3.77 13.61 10.04
C ASP A 145 -4.51 13.53 8.69
N SER A 146 -5.11 12.36 8.42
CA SER A 146 -5.92 12.11 7.22
C SER A 146 -7.14 13.03 7.08
N GLU A 147 -7.65 13.59 8.18
CA GLU A 147 -8.77 14.53 8.22
C GLU A 147 -8.29 15.99 8.04
N LYS A 148 -7.00 16.19 7.77
CA LYS A 148 -6.30 17.49 7.72
C LYS A 148 -6.30 18.24 9.05
N LYS A 149 -6.50 17.54 10.17
CA LYS A 149 -6.48 18.12 11.51
C LYS A 149 -5.05 18.09 12.06
N MET A 150 -4.63 19.22 12.62
CA MET A 150 -3.37 19.32 13.35
C MET A 150 -3.47 18.55 14.67
N ARG A 151 -2.67 17.49 14.80
CA ARG A 151 -2.44 16.74 16.04
C ARG A 151 -1.25 17.34 16.77
N TYR A 152 -1.28 17.31 18.09
CA TYR A 152 -0.19 17.78 18.94
C TYR A 152 -0.05 16.92 20.20
N LYS A 153 1.15 16.91 20.78
CA LYS A 153 1.55 16.02 21.88
C LYS A 153 0.60 15.99 23.09
N ASP A 154 -0.03 17.12 23.41
CA ASP A 154 -0.93 17.28 24.55
C ASP A 154 -2.42 17.16 24.18
N GLU A 155 -2.74 16.75 22.95
CA GLU A 155 -4.12 16.42 22.61
C GLU A 155 -4.57 15.18 23.38
N VAL A 156 -5.71 15.28 24.09
CA VAL A 156 -6.37 14.13 24.71
C VAL A 156 -6.94 13.24 23.61
N VAL A 157 -6.14 12.29 23.14
CA VAL A 157 -6.61 11.19 22.31
C VAL A 157 -7.70 10.46 23.08
N VAL A 158 -8.95 10.62 22.63
CA VAL A 158 -10.09 9.89 23.20
C VAL A 158 -9.86 8.41 22.89
N LYS A 159 -9.28 7.68 23.87
CA LYS A 159 -9.09 6.23 23.77
C LYS A 159 -10.41 5.61 23.37
N ASN A 160 -10.42 5.01 22.18
CA ASN A 160 -11.64 4.44 21.61
C ASN A 160 -12.17 3.40 22.59
N LYS A 161 -13.37 3.61 23.15
CA LYS A 161 -13.84 2.90 24.37
C LYS A 161 -13.95 1.38 24.18
N ASN A 162 -13.94 0.93 22.92
CA ASN A 162 -14.00 -0.46 22.49
C ASN A 162 -12.64 -1.20 22.51
N LEU A 163 -11.52 -0.52 22.79
CA LEU A 163 -10.17 -1.13 22.84
C LEU A 163 -9.86 -1.91 24.13
N LYS A 164 -10.86 -2.32 24.92
CA LYS A 164 -10.62 -2.92 26.25
C LYS A 164 -10.24 -4.40 26.26
N ASP A 165 -10.44 -5.13 25.15
CA ASP A 165 -10.40 -6.60 25.15
C ASP A 165 -9.24 -7.21 24.35
N ILE A 166 -8.09 -6.53 24.26
CA ILE A 166 -6.81 -7.16 23.86
C ILE A 166 -5.96 -7.48 25.10
N ALA A 167 -6.58 -8.14 26.07
CA ALA A 167 -5.83 -8.90 27.06
C ALA A 167 -5.51 -10.26 26.44
N ILE A 168 -4.21 -10.57 26.25
CA ILE A 168 -3.78 -11.92 25.88
C ILE A 168 -4.07 -12.82 27.08
N GLN A 169 -5.23 -13.47 27.06
CA GLN A 169 -5.57 -14.52 28.01
C GLN A 169 -4.74 -15.75 27.63
N ASN A 170 -3.67 -15.98 28.39
CA ASN A 170 -2.98 -17.26 28.42
C ASN A 170 -3.91 -18.30 29.07
N ASP A 171 -4.87 -18.82 28.33
CA ASP A 171 -5.57 -20.05 28.71
C ASP A 171 -5.89 -20.94 27.51
N SER A 172 -5.71 -22.24 27.75
CA SER A 172 -5.82 -23.32 26.77
C SER A 172 -7.28 -23.60 26.39
N GLY A 173 -7.65 -23.29 25.15
CA GLY A 173 -8.97 -23.64 24.62
C GLY A 173 -9.08 -23.40 23.12
N THR A 174 -9.08 -24.47 22.33
CA THR A 174 -9.31 -24.38 20.88
C THR A 174 -10.72 -23.86 20.58
N LYS A 175 -10.80 -22.63 20.06
CA LYS A 175 -11.97 -22.14 19.33
C LYS A 175 -11.59 -22.02 17.86
N SER A 176 -12.49 -22.45 16.98
CA SER A 176 -12.24 -22.49 15.54
C SER A 176 -12.10 -21.07 14.98
N VAL A 177 -11.18 -20.91 14.03
CA VAL A 177 -10.82 -19.63 13.39
C VAL A 177 -12.05 -18.91 12.80
N GLU A 178 -13.04 -19.68 12.33
CA GLU A 178 -14.29 -19.19 11.74
C GLU A 178 -15.20 -18.37 12.68
N GLU A 179 -15.07 -18.49 14.02
CA GLU A 179 -15.84 -17.66 14.97
C GLU A 179 -15.19 -16.30 15.21
N LEU A 180 -13.87 -16.16 15.00
CA LEU A 180 -13.15 -14.92 15.19
C LEU A 180 -13.38 -13.93 14.03
N ASP A 181 -13.33 -14.41 12.79
CA ASP A 181 -13.58 -13.59 11.58
C ASP A 181 -14.96 -12.91 11.62
N LYS A 182 -16.01 -13.65 12.02
CA LYS A 182 -17.39 -13.13 12.12
C LYS A 182 -17.57 -12.05 13.18
N LYS A 183 -16.66 -11.94 14.15
CA LYS A 183 -16.67 -10.88 15.18
C LYS A 183 -15.90 -9.64 14.77
N ILE A 184 -14.74 -9.82 14.12
CA ILE A 184 -13.93 -8.71 13.63
C ILE A 184 -14.69 -7.90 12.57
N PHE A 185 -15.43 -8.57 11.67
CA PHE A 185 -16.16 -7.91 10.58
C PHE A 185 -17.39 -7.10 11.03
N LYS A 186 -17.91 -7.27 12.26
CA LYS A 186 -19.01 -6.43 12.79
C LYS A 186 -18.54 -5.13 13.47
N GLY A 187 -17.26 -4.80 13.31
CA GLY A 187 -16.54 -3.77 14.07
C GLY A 187 -16.42 -2.38 13.43
N THR A 188 -17.11 -2.06 12.33
CA THR A 188 -17.30 -0.68 11.83
C THR A 188 -18.53 -0.63 10.92
N THR A 189 -19.59 0.06 11.33
CA THR A 189 -20.64 0.48 10.39
C THR A 189 -20.10 1.64 9.57
N LEU A 190 -19.52 1.32 8.42
CA LEU A 190 -19.41 2.25 7.30
C LEU A 190 -20.84 2.54 6.81
N ASP A 191 -21.10 3.78 6.42
CA ASP A 191 -22.36 4.16 5.80
C ASP A 191 -22.36 3.65 4.34
N ASP A 192 -23.43 2.97 3.92
CA ASP A 192 -23.49 2.16 2.67
C ASP A 192 -23.63 3.02 1.39
N SER A 193 -23.00 4.20 1.34
CA SER A 193 -23.17 5.20 0.27
C SER A 193 -21.93 5.47 -0.60
N TYR A 194 -20.84 4.70 -0.44
CA TYR A 194 -19.57 4.91 -1.17
C TYR A 194 -18.94 3.65 -1.81
N ILE A 195 -19.73 2.61 -2.07
CA ILE A 195 -19.30 1.45 -2.90
C ILE A 195 -20.39 1.14 -3.95
N ASP A 196 -20.41 1.94 -5.03
CA ASP A 196 -21.09 1.56 -6.29
C ASP A 196 -20.39 2.12 -7.54
N ASP A 197 -19.65 3.24 -7.43
CA ASP A 197 -18.91 3.89 -8.54
C ASP A 197 -17.71 3.12 -9.14
N LEU A 198 -17.56 1.81 -8.87
CA LEU A 198 -16.52 0.94 -9.43
C LEU A 198 -17.04 -0.36 -10.05
N ARG A 199 -18.35 -0.47 -10.32
CA ARG A 199 -18.91 -1.55 -11.15
C ARG A 199 -19.23 -1.07 -12.57
N ILE A 200 -18.34 -1.40 -13.50
CA ILE A 200 -18.64 -1.44 -14.93
C ILE A 200 -18.90 -2.90 -15.28
N ASP A 201 -20.14 -3.22 -15.67
CA ASP A 201 -20.44 -3.98 -16.90
C ASP A 201 -21.97 -4.19 -17.07
N ASP A 202 -22.49 -3.50 -18.09
CA ASP A 202 -23.59 -3.84 -19.01
C ASP A 202 -24.80 -4.71 -18.53
N ASP A 203 -25.94 -4.07 -18.23
CA ASP A 203 -27.23 -4.43 -18.87
C ASP A 203 -28.20 -3.21 -18.90
N ARG A 204 -29.25 -3.29 -19.71
CA ARG A 204 -29.86 -2.13 -20.39
C ARG A 204 -31.12 -1.51 -19.76
N THR A 205 -31.32 -0.24 -20.09
CA THR A 205 -32.62 0.47 -20.30
C THR A 205 -33.67 0.42 -19.19
N LEU A 206 -33.64 1.44 -18.31
CA LEU A 206 -34.82 1.97 -17.58
C LEU A 206 -34.82 3.51 -17.41
N LYS A 207 -33.78 4.23 -17.88
CA LYS A 207 -33.68 5.70 -17.73
C LYS A 207 -34.35 6.50 -18.86
N ASP A 208 -34.73 5.84 -19.95
CA ASP A 208 -35.36 6.47 -21.11
C ASP A 208 -36.87 6.73 -20.94
N GLU A 209 -37.51 6.18 -19.88
CA GLU A 209 -38.96 6.28 -19.64
C GLU A 209 -39.39 7.32 -18.57
N LEU A 210 -38.45 7.98 -17.88
CA LEU A 210 -38.76 8.97 -16.83
C LEU A 210 -38.22 10.37 -17.12
N ASN A 211 -38.05 10.67 -18.41
CA ASN A 211 -37.79 12.01 -18.93
C ASN A 211 -39.12 12.73 -19.32
N GLU A 212 -40.19 12.46 -18.58
CA GLU A 212 -41.46 13.19 -18.59
C GLU A 212 -41.83 13.62 -17.15
N ASP A 213 -42.71 14.62 -17.04
CA ASP A 213 -43.20 15.23 -15.80
C ASP A 213 -42.14 15.92 -14.90
N LEU A 214 -41.49 17.00 -15.37
CA LEU A 214 -42.00 18.39 -15.50
C LEU A 214 -42.22 19.14 -14.16
N ASN A 215 -41.58 20.32 -14.09
CA ASN A 215 -41.79 21.42 -13.11
C ASN A 215 -41.23 21.14 -11.68
N ASP A 216 -40.61 22.09 -10.97
CA ASP A 216 -40.65 23.55 -11.11
C ASP A 216 -39.30 24.24 -10.71
N LYS A 217 -39.16 25.53 -11.03
CA LYS A 217 -37.93 26.33 -10.98
C LYS A 217 -37.57 26.86 -9.59
N LYS A 218 -36.27 27.11 -9.36
CA LYS A 218 -35.75 28.47 -9.02
C LYS A 218 -34.21 28.59 -9.03
N GLU A 219 -33.74 29.74 -9.54
CA GLU A 219 -32.37 30.26 -9.52
C GLU A 219 -32.01 30.80 -8.10
N LYS A 220 -30.82 31.31 -7.73
CA LYS A 220 -29.62 31.85 -8.42
C LYS A 220 -28.49 31.93 -7.38
N LYS A 221 -27.19 31.78 -7.73
CA LYS A 221 -26.16 32.84 -7.90
C LYS A 221 -24.75 32.19 -8.00
N PRO A 222 -23.73 32.86 -8.57
CA PRO A 222 -22.36 32.31 -8.69
C PRO A 222 -21.52 32.40 -7.41
N SER A 223 -20.67 31.39 -7.17
CA SER A 223 -19.76 31.30 -6.02
C SER A 223 -18.42 32.04 -6.23
N PHE A 224 -17.78 32.40 -5.12
CA PHE A 224 -16.64 33.33 -4.99
C PHE A 224 -15.44 33.03 -5.92
N PHE A 225 -15.18 31.76 -6.21
CA PHE A 225 -14.11 31.32 -7.12
C PHE A 225 -14.26 31.84 -8.56
N SER A 226 -15.49 31.99 -9.06
CA SER A 226 -15.74 32.53 -10.41
C SER A 226 -15.38 34.02 -10.55
N VAL A 227 -15.50 34.78 -9.45
CA VAL A 227 -15.13 36.21 -9.39
C VAL A 227 -13.61 36.37 -9.28
N LEU A 228 -12.94 35.45 -8.58
CA LEU A 228 -11.49 35.46 -8.44
C LEU A 228 -10.78 35.10 -9.76
N TRP A 229 -11.29 34.08 -10.48
CA TRP A 229 -10.69 33.63 -11.75
C TRP A 229 -10.69 34.72 -12.83
N ASN A 230 -11.81 35.43 -13.00
CA ASN A 230 -11.93 36.54 -13.97
C ASN A 230 -11.06 37.76 -13.63
N LYS A 231 -10.53 37.86 -12.40
CA LYS A 231 -9.68 38.98 -11.96
C LYS A 231 -8.19 38.73 -12.21
N ILE A 232 -7.80 37.47 -12.42
CA ILE A 232 -6.41 37.06 -12.69
C ILE A 232 -6.09 37.18 -14.19
N THR A 233 -7.04 36.86 -15.07
CA THR A 233 -6.92 36.92 -16.54
C THR A 233 -7.03 38.32 -17.15
N GLN A 234 -7.03 39.39 -16.34
CA GLN A 234 -7.08 40.78 -16.83
C GLN A 234 -5.84 41.62 -16.47
N LEU A 235 -4.75 40.98 -16.00
CA LEU A 235 -3.54 41.72 -15.58
C LEU A 235 -2.21 41.24 -16.18
N PHE A 236 -2.15 40.03 -16.76
CA PHE A 236 -1.08 39.54 -17.64
C PHE A 236 -1.63 38.47 -18.59
#